data_AF-A0A0R0M593-F1
#
_entry.id   AF-A0A0R0M593-F1
#
_cell.length_a   1.000
_cell.length_b   1.000
_cell.length_c   1.000
_cell.angle_alpha   90.00
_cell.angle_beta   90.00
_cell.angle_gamma   90.00
#
_symmetry.space_group_name_H-M   'P 1'
#
loop_
_entity.id
_entity.type
_entity.pdbx_description
1 polymer ?
#
loop_
_entity_poly.entity_id
_entity_poly.type
_entity_poly.pdbx_seq_one_letter_code
_entity_poly.pdbx_strand_id
1 'polypeptide(L)'
;MNYNKFKQSSRVTDHNSPKSLYERHLMSMAIIPGHCNLISNTVKNTIAITKSETPLTFKFMIEGTKTEVEITLQSIETLDQHQLDIWTKAFRNAAIKCRWTEETQLQVLDALISEPVRTYLESKRTIDNKLDHLVHYQYPLFDVQKYLSKLKTLKQVDFKTIDEYFQEVKKNTEMLRNCRNYKSEKMEEIINDTFMTGLGEKTLIKMQEKKTNNFRDT
;
A
#
# COMPACT_ATOMS: atom_id res chain seq x y z
N MET A 1 -43.96 0.06 -53.68
CA MET A 1 -43.88 1.53 -53.70
C MET A 1 -44.27 2.08 -52.33
N ASN A 2 -43.73 3.26 -52.03
CA ASN A 2 -43.40 3.82 -50.72
C ASN A 2 -44.60 4.46 -49.97
N TYR A 3 -44.32 4.91 -48.72
CA TYR A 3 -44.96 5.98 -47.93
C TYR A 3 -45.74 5.62 -46.66
N ASN A 4 -45.07 5.88 -45.52
CA ASN A 4 -45.52 6.69 -44.36
C ASN A 4 -45.21 5.98 -43.03
N LYS A 5 -44.65 6.61 -42.00
CA LYS A 5 -43.90 7.85 -41.78
C LYS A 5 -43.60 7.78 -40.28
N PHE A 6 -42.34 7.98 -39.91
CA PHE A 6 -41.90 8.72 -38.71
C PHE A 6 -42.35 8.30 -37.29
N LYS A 7 -41.31 7.91 -36.54
CA LYS A 7 -40.92 8.41 -35.20
C LYS A 7 -41.65 7.93 -33.94
N GLN A 8 -40.78 7.40 -33.07
CA GLN A 8 -40.70 7.63 -31.61
C GLN A 8 -41.85 7.11 -30.75
N SER A 9 -41.57 6.07 -29.96
CA SER A 9 -41.70 6.19 -28.51
C SER A 9 -40.97 5.03 -27.82
N SER A 10 -40.05 5.40 -26.94
CA SER A 10 -39.40 4.66 -25.84
C SER A 10 -39.66 3.16 -25.70
N ARG A 11 -38.56 2.40 -25.81
CA ARG A 11 -38.40 1.09 -25.18
C ARG A 11 -38.58 1.25 -23.67
N VAL A 12 -39.60 0.60 -23.13
CA VAL A 12 -39.76 0.34 -21.70
C VAL A 12 -38.56 -0.50 -21.24
N THR A 13 -37.74 0.04 -20.35
CA THR A 13 -36.72 -0.73 -19.64
C THR A 13 -37.22 -1.00 -18.23
N ASP A 14 -37.45 -2.28 -17.94
CA ASP A 14 -37.92 -2.80 -16.65
C ASP A 14 -37.09 -2.28 -15.47
N HIS A 15 -37.78 -1.69 -14.49
CA HIS A 15 -37.20 -1.14 -13.26
C HIS A 15 -37.29 -2.10 -12.05
N ASN A 16 -37.00 -3.39 -12.23
CA ASN A 16 -37.08 -4.36 -11.12
C ASN A 16 -35.84 -5.26 -10.98
N SER A 17 -34.66 -4.65 -10.88
CA SER A 17 -33.51 -5.30 -10.24
C SER A 17 -33.40 -4.79 -8.79
N PRO A 18 -33.33 -5.65 -7.77
CA PRO A 18 -33.21 -5.20 -6.39
C PRO A 18 -31.85 -4.52 -6.18
N LYS A 19 -31.86 -3.18 -6.24
CA LYS A 19 -30.70 -2.34 -5.94
C LYS A 19 -30.09 -2.71 -4.59
N SER A 20 -28.76 -2.78 -4.54
CA SER A 20 -28.01 -3.07 -3.32
C SER A 20 -28.36 -2.04 -2.24
N LEU A 21 -28.23 -2.41 -0.95
CA LEU A 21 -28.48 -1.47 0.15
C LEU A 21 -27.60 -0.21 0.04
N TYR A 22 -26.41 -0.33 -0.54
CA TYR A 22 -25.49 0.77 -0.82
C TYR A 22 -26.04 1.76 -1.86
N GLU A 23 -26.62 1.26 -2.96
CA GLU A 23 -27.23 2.11 -3.99
C GLU A 23 -28.43 2.89 -3.46
N ARG A 24 -29.22 2.29 -2.57
CA ARG A 24 -30.33 2.98 -1.90
C ARG A 24 -29.83 4.08 -0.97
N HIS A 25 -28.72 3.83 -0.27
CA HIS A 25 -28.10 4.82 0.61
C HIS A 25 -27.56 6.02 -0.17
N LEU A 26 -26.83 5.79 -1.28
CA LEU A 26 -26.33 6.87 -2.14
C LEU A 26 -27.46 7.73 -2.72
N MET A 27 -28.56 7.10 -3.15
CA MET A 27 -29.73 7.83 -3.64
C MET A 27 -30.44 8.65 -2.54
N SER A 28 -30.33 8.23 -1.28
CA SER A 28 -30.88 8.99 -0.14
C SER A 28 -30.02 10.18 0.28
N MET A 29 -28.75 10.23 -0.14
CA MET A 29 -27.80 11.30 0.19
C MET A 29 -27.63 12.37 -0.90
N ALA A 30 -28.32 12.25 -2.04
CA ALA A 30 -28.24 13.24 -3.11
C ALA A 30 -28.94 14.55 -2.71
N ILE A 31 -28.18 15.42 -2.03
CA ILE A 31 -28.50 16.83 -1.80
C ILE A 31 -28.34 17.58 -3.14
N ILE A 32 -29.30 18.45 -3.44
CA ILE A 32 -29.40 19.30 -4.64
C ILE A 32 -28.10 20.13 -4.82
N PRO A 33 -27.46 20.14 -5.99
CA PRO A 33 -26.22 20.89 -6.19
C PRO A 33 -26.51 22.39 -6.32
N GLY A 34 -26.04 23.17 -5.36
CA GLY A 34 -26.03 24.63 -5.41
C GLY A 34 -25.05 25.20 -4.39
N HIS A 35 -24.05 25.93 -4.89
CA HIS A 35 -23.03 26.71 -4.17
C HIS A 35 -21.84 25.97 -3.54
N CYS A 36 -20.66 26.15 -4.14
CA CYS A 36 -19.60 27.01 -3.58
C CYS A 36 -18.42 27.15 -4.56
N ASN A 37 -18.27 28.34 -5.15
CA ASN A 37 -16.98 28.85 -5.60
C ASN A 37 -16.32 29.53 -4.40
N LEU A 38 -15.05 29.25 -4.12
CA LEU A 38 -14.16 30.22 -3.48
C LEU A 38 -12.70 29.89 -3.80
N ILE A 39 -12.03 30.96 -4.18
CA ILE A 39 -10.71 31.09 -4.78
C ILE A 39 -9.62 30.91 -3.73
N SER A 40 -8.48 30.33 -4.10
CA SER A 40 -7.19 30.73 -3.52
C SER A 40 -6.08 30.58 -4.55
N ASN A 41 -5.68 31.72 -5.09
CA ASN A 41 -4.40 31.91 -5.76
C ASN A 41 -3.33 32.04 -4.68
N THR A 42 -2.34 31.15 -4.70
CA THR A 42 -1.09 31.37 -3.95
C THR A 42 0.09 31.03 -4.85
N VAL A 43 0.91 32.05 -5.05
CA VAL A 43 2.12 32.11 -5.86
C VAL A 43 3.10 31.03 -5.43
N LYS A 44 3.53 30.17 -6.36
CA LYS A 44 4.64 29.24 -6.16
C LYS A 44 5.91 29.85 -6.76
N ASN A 45 6.84 30.22 -5.89
CA ASN A 45 8.23 30.47 -6.29
C ASN A 45 8.86 29.12 -6.65
N THR A 46 9.06 28.89 -7.94
CA THR A 46 9.70 27.69 -8.47
C THR A 46 11.22 27.82 -8.35
N ILE A 47 11.80 27.17 -7.33
CA ILE A 47 13.22 26.80 -7.40
C ILE A 47 13.27 25.56 -8.30
N ALA A 48 13.81 25.74 -9.50
CA ALA A 48 14.02 24.65 -10.46
C ALA A 48 15.12 23.72 -9.93
N ILE A 49 14.72 22.70 -9.16
CA ILE A 49 15.58 21.56 -8.86
C ILE A 49 15.58 20.70 -10.13
N THR A 50 16.71 20.72 -10.84
CA THR A 50 16.95 19.92 -12.03
C THR A 50 16.80 18.43 -11.73
N LYS A 51 15.81 17.85 -12.41
CA LYS A 51 15.49 16.44 -12.59
C LYS A 51 16.72 15.51 -12.54
N SER A 52 16.70 14.51 -11.67
CA SER A 52 17.59 13.35 -11.75
C SER A 52 16.80 12.15 -12.28
N GLU A 53 16.89 11.89 -13.58
CA GLU A 53 16.48 10.60 -14.18
C GLU A 53 17.41 9.45 -13.74
N THR A 54 18.49 9.78 -13.04
CA THR A 54 19.49 8.83 -12.55
C THR A 54 19.24 8.42 -11.10
N PRO A 55 19.53 7.17 -10.72
CA PRO A 55 19.54 6.77 -9.32
C PRO A 55 20.55 7.62 -8.54
N LEU A 56 20.18 8.03 -7.32
CA LEU A 56 21.07 8.77 -6.43
C LEU A 56 21.80 7.80 -5.52
N THR A 57 23.14 7.92 -5.48
CA THR A 57 24.00 7.13 -4.60
C THR A 57 24.48 7.98 -3.44
N PHE A 58 24.28 7.47 -2.24
CA PHE A 58 24.65 8.10 -0.98
C PHE A 58 25.73 7.27 -0.30
N LYS A 59 26.79 7.94 0.14
CA LYS A 59 27.91 7.29 0.83
C LYS A 59 27.83 7.56 2.32
N PHE A 60 28.08 6.53 3.12
CA PHE A 60 28.21 6.68 4.57
C PHE A 60 29.28 5.73 5.11
N MET A 61 29.90 6.12 6.22
CA MET A 61 30.87 5.29 6.92
C MET A 61 30.19 4.49 8.03
N ILE A 62 30.51 3.21 8.16
CA ILE A 62 30.06 2.41 9.31
C ILE A 62 30.90 2.81 10.52
N GLU A 63 30.25 3.32 11.57
CA GLU A 63 30.90 3.67 12.82
C GLU A 63 31.71 2.51 13.40
N GLY A 64 32.94 2.79 13.82
CA GLY A 64 33.88 1.77 14.31
C GLY A 64 34.65 1.03 13.20
N THR A 65 34.40 1.34 11.94
CA THR A 65 35.17 0.80 10.80
C THR A 65 35.68 1.94 9.90
N LYS A 66 36.64 1.63 9.01
CA LYS A 66 37.05 2.51 7.91
C LYS A 66 36.33 2.17 6.60
N THR A 67 35.22 1.44 6.68
CA THR A 67 34.51 0.93 5.50
C THR A 67 33.45 1.94 5.07
N GLU A 68 33.61 2.46 3.86
CA GLU A 68 32.61 3.27 3.16
C GLU A 68 31.60 2.35 2.49
N VAL A 69 30.31 2.61 2.70
CA VAL A 69 29.20 1.87 2.10
C VAL A 69 28.34 2.82 1.29
N GLU A 70 27.88 2.33 0.14
CA GLU A 70 27.06 3.07 -0.80
C GLU A 70 25.61 2.54 -0.78
N ILE A 71 24.64 3.44 -0.65
CA ILE A 71 23.21 3.15 -0.82
C ILE A 71 22.75 3.85 -2.09
N THR A 72 22.16 3.09 -3.01
CA THR A 72 21.60 3.65 -4.24
C THR A 72 20.08 3.61 -4.17
N LEU A 73 19.44 4.77 -4.32
CA LEU A 73 17.98 4.92 -4.40
C LEU A 73 17.57 5.26 -5.83
N GLN A 74 16.59 4.52 -6.34
CA GLN A 74 16.01 4.76 -7.66
C GLN A 74 15.04 5.95 -7.60
N SER A 75 14.91 6.69 -8.69
CA SER A 75 13.90 7.73 -8.84
C SER A 75 12.50 7.12 -9.03
N ILE A 76 11.48 7.85 -8.59
CA ILE A 76 10.06 7.53 -8.81
C ILE A 76 9.51 8.47 -9.87
N GLU A 77 9.25 7.93 -11.05
CA GLU A 77 8.70 8.71 -12.16
C GLU A 77 7.17 8.77 -12.13
N THR A 78 6.53 7.69 -11.70
CA THR A 78 5.08 7.54 -11.69
C THR A 78 4.62 6.79 -10.46
N LEU A 79 3.41 7.08 -9.98
CA LEU A 79 2.82 6.38 -8.85
C LEU A 79 2.45 4.91 -9.16
N ASP A 80 2.39 4.53 -10.44
CA ASP A 80 2.11 3.15 -10.90
C ASP A 80 3.34 2.22 -10.80
N GLN A 81 4.44 2.73 -10.28
CA GLN A 81 5.65 1.94 -10.11
C GLN A 81 5.42 0.84 -9.07
N HIS A 82 5.64 -0.40 -9.49
CA HIS A 82 5.51 -1.52 -8.59
C HIS A 82 6.64 -1.43 -7.55
N GLN A 83 6.33 -1.67 -6.27
CA GLN A 83 7.26 -1.70 -5.13
C GLN A 83 7.45 -0.38 -4.35
N LEU A 84 6.44 0.52 -4.32
CA LEU A 84 6.51 1.73 -3.48
C LEU A 84 6.70 1.39 -1.98
N ASP A 85 6.18 0.26 -1.50
CA ASP A 85 6.40 -0.19 -0.13
C ASP A 85 7.86 -0.58 0.16
N ILE A 86 8.53 -1.23 -0.79
CA ILE A 86 9.94 -1.60 -0.68
C ILE A 86 10.79 -0.34 -0.78
N TRP A 87 10.46 0.54 -1.73
CA TRP A 87 11.17 1.79 -1.94
C TRP A 87 11.10 2.71 -0.71
N THR A 88 9.92 2.90 -0.12
CA THR A 88 9.75 3.74 1.08
C THR A 88 10.50 3.17 2.29
N LYS A 89 10.58 1.84 2.43
CA LYS A 89 11.43 1.18 3.44
C LYS A 89 12.92 1.42 3.16
N ALA A 90 13.36 1.33 1.91
CA ALA A 90 14.74 1.60 1.52
C ALA A 90 15.11 3.07 1.80
N PHE A 91 14.21 4.01 1.50
CA PHE A 91 14.36 5.43 1.80
C PHE A 91 14.52 5.67 3.30
N ARG A 92 13.61 5.13 4.13
CA ARG A 92 13.70 5.23 5.61
C ARG A 92 15.01 4.66 6.15
N ASN A 93 15.45 3.52 5.60
CA ASN A 93 16.72 2.90 5.99
C ASN A 93 17.92 3.78 5.60
N ALA A 94 17.90 4.37 4.40
CA ALA A 94 18.92 5.31 3.96
C ALA A 94 18.97 6.54 4.88
N ALA A 95 17.81 7.11 5.23
CA ALA A 95 17.72 8.24 6.14
C ALA A 95 18.32 7.94 7.52
N ILE A 96 18.06 6.75 8.07
CA ILE A 96 18.63 6.31 9.36
C ILE A 96 20.15 6.13 9.24
N LYS A 97 20.62 5.41 8.22
CA LYS A 97 22.05 5.10 8.04
C LYS A 97 22.89 6.33 7.73
N CYS A 98 22.37 7.24 6.91
CA CYS A 98 23.02 8.49 6.55
C CYS A 98 22.72 9.63 7.53
N ARG A 99 21.92 9.38 8.58
CA ARG A 99 21.55 10.36 9.62
C ARG A 99 20.95 11.65 9.07
N TRP A 100 20.06 11.53 8.09
CA TRP A 100 19.40 12.67 7.48
C TRP A 100 18.43 13.35 8.46
N THR A 101 18.54 14.67 8.57
CA THR A 101 17.52 15.49 9.23
C THR A 101 16.23 15.48 8.41
N GLU A 102 15.09 15.85 9.00
CA GLU A 102 13.81 15.90 8.27
C GLU A 102 13.90 16.82 7.04
N GLU A 103 14.61 17.95 7.15
CA GLU A 103 14.86 18.86 6.03
C GLU A 103 15.66 18.19 4.90
N THR A 104 16.74 17.47 5.24
CA THR A 104 17.51 16.71 4.24
C THR A 104 16.67 15.61 3.60
N GLN A 105 15.83 14.92 4.38
CA GLN A 105 14.94 13.90 3.85
C GLN A 105 13.95 14.48 2.83
N LEU A 106 13.39 15.67 3.10
CA LEU A 106 12.50 16.34 2.16
C LEU A 106 13.22 16.73 0.86
N GLN A 107 14.42 17.30 0.96
CA GLN A 107 15.23 17.65 -0.22
C GLN A 107 15.61 16.43 -1.05
N VAL A 108 16.02 15.33 -0.39
CA VAL A 108 16.35 14.07 -1.07
C VAL A 108 15.10 13.44 -1.70
N LEU A 109 13.96 13.47 -1.00
CA LEU A 109 12.69 13.01 -1.56
C LEU A 109 12.33 13.81 -2.82
N ASP A 110 12.42 15.15 -2.75
CA ASP A 110 12.12 16.01 -3.90
C ASP A 110 13.05 15.75 -5.08
N ALA A 111 14.31 15.39 -4.84
CA ALA A 111 15.26 15.02 -5.90
C ALA A 111 14.97 13.64 -6.52
N LEU A 112 14.35 12.73 -5.76
CA LEU A 112 14.05 11.37 -6.19
C LEU A 112 12.68 11.21 -6.84
N ILE A 113 11.77 12.17 -6.71
CA ILE A 113 10.41 12.07 -7.27
C ILE A 113 10.21 13.00 -8.46
N SER A 114 9.39 12.56 -9.41
CA SER A 114 8.95 13.40 -10.52
C SER A 114 7.93 14.46 -10.09
N GLU A 115 7.72 15.47 -10.94
CA GLU A 115 6.77 16.56 -10.69
C GLU A 115 5.32 16.09 -10.47
N PRO A 116 4.78 15.09 -11.22
CA PRO A 116 3.46 14.52 -10.92
C PRO A 116 3.36 13.93 -9.51
N VAL A 117 4.38 13.20 -9.07
CA VAL A 117 4.44 12.59 -7.75
C VAL A 117 4.57 13.68 -6.67
N ARG A 118 5.40 14.71 -6.92
CA ARG A 118 5.54 15.86 -6.02
C ARG A 118 4.22 16.60 -5.82
N THR A 119 3.49 16.83 -6.91
CA THR A 119 2.16 17.47 -6.87
C THR A 119 1.17 16.66 -6.03
N TYR A 120 1.18 15.33 -6.16
CA TYR A 120 0.36 14.44 -5.32
C TYR A 120 0.70 14.57 -3.82
N LEU A 121 1.98 14.74 -3.49
CA LEU A 121 2.48 14.80 -2.11
C LEU A 121 2.49 16.21 -1.49
N GLU A 122 2.20 17.25 -2.26
CA GLU A 122 2.33 18.65 -1.83
C GLU A 122 1.43 19.01 -0.64
N SER A 123 0.25 18.41 -0.57
CA SER A 123 -0.69 18.60 0.55
C SER A 123 -0.23 18.00 1.89
N LYS A 124 0.90 17.29 1.92
CA LYS A 124 1.39 16.53 3.08
C LYS A 124 2.57 17.23 3.73
N ARG A 125 2.49 17.39 5.06
CA ARG A 125 3.43 18.21 5.85
C ARG A 125 4.72 17.48 6.25
N THR A 126 4.61 16.26 6.79
CA THR A 126 5.76 15.51 7.30
C THR A 126 6.26 14.51 6.28
N ILE A 127 7.55 14.17 6.36
CA ILE A 127 8.14 13.14 5.50
C ILE A 127 7.43 11.79 5.66
N ASP A 128 7.10 11.40 6.90
CA ASP A 128 6.39 10.15 7.17
C ASP A 128 5.00 10.12 6.53
N ASN A 129 4.26 11.22 6.57
CA ASN A 129 2.96 11.31 5.91
C ASN A 129 3.12 11.20 4.39
N LYS A 130 4.17 11.81 3.80
CA LYS A 130 4.44 11.70 2.35
C LYS A 130 4.73 10.25 1.96
N LEU A 131 5.63 9.58 2.68
CA LEU A 131 6.00 8.19 2.42
C LEU A 131 4.81 7.24 2.62
N ASP A 132 4.02 7.43 3.68
CA ASP A 132 2.82 6.63 3.91
C ASP A 132 1.81 6.83 2.78
N HIS A 133 1.63 8.05 2.28
CA HIS A 133 0.73 8.31 1.16
C HIS A 133 1.17 7.61 -0.14
N LEU A 134 2.48 7.47 -0.39
CA LEU A 134 2.98 6.67 -1.50
C LEU A 134 2.58 5.19 -1.35
N VAL A 135 2.71 4.64 -0.15
CA VAL A 135 2.30 3.25 0.12
C VAL A 135 0.79 3.08 -0.04
N HIS A 136 -0.01 4.00 0.49
CA HIS A 136 -1.48 3.93 0.40
C HIS A 136 -2.02 4.11 -1.02
N TYR A 137 -1.26 4.74 -1.92
CA TYR A 137 -1.60 4.78 -3.34
C TYR A 137 -1.65 3.35 -3.93
N GLN A 138 -0.64 2.53 -3.61
CA GLN A 138 -0.57 1.14 -4.05
C GLN A 138 -1.46 0.21 -3.21
N TYR A 139 -1.65 0.52 -1.93
CA TYR A 139 -2.39 -0.29 -0.95
C TYR A 139 -3.50 0.54 -0.29
N PRO A 140 -4.59 0.84 -1.02
CA PRO A 140 -5.63 1.72 -0.51
C PRO A 140 -6.45 1.05 0.61
N LEU A 141 -6.97 1.87 1.53
CA LEU A 141 -7.74 1.44 2.69
C LEU A 141 -8.97 0.57 2.36
N PHE A 142 -9.56 0.72 1.17
CA PHE A 142 -10.72 -0.07 0.77
C PHE A 142 -10.36 -1.54 0.44
N ASP A 143 -9.09 -1.82 0.10
CA ASP A 143 -8.61 -3.17 -0.21
C ASP A 143 -8.36 -4.02 1.06
N VAL A 144 -8.51 -3.45 2.25
CA VAL A 144 -8.37 -4.15 3.53
C VAL A 144 -9.20 -5.44 3.57
N GLN A 145 -10.47 -5.37 3.17
CA GLN A 145 -11.36 -6.54 3.22
C GLN A 145 -10.96 -7.63 2.23
N LYS A 146 -10.35 -7.25 1.10
CA LYS A 146 -9.79 -8.18 0.13
C LYS A 146 -8.63 -8.95 0.74
N TYR A 147 -7.70 -8.28 1.44
CA TYR A 147 -6.58 -8.96 2.10
C TYR A 147 -7.01 -9.80 3.30
N LEU A 148 -7.96 -9.31 4.11
CA LEU A 148 -8.54 -10.09 5.22
C LEU A 148 -9.26 -11.36 4.72
N SER A 149 -10.04 -11.25 3.65
CA SER A 149 -10.72 -12.39 3.05
C SER A 149 -9.72 -13.41 2.51
N LYS A 150 -8.65 -12.95 1.83
CA LYS A 150 -7.58 -13.83 1.36
C LYS A 150 -6.92 -14.59 2.51
N LEU A 151 -6.53 -13.89 3.58
CA LEU A 151 -5.92 -14.53 4.76
C LEU A 151 -6.82 -15.63 5.35
N LYS A 152 -8.14 -15.39 5.45
CA LYS A 152 -9.10 -16.40 5.95
C LYS A 152 -9.21 -17.64 5.06
N THR A 153 -9.04 -17.47 3.76
CA THR A 153 -9.17 -18.56 2.78
C THR A 153 -7.89 -19.35 2.57
N LEU A 154 -6.73 -18.83 2.98
CA LEU A 154 -5.45 -19.52 2.83
C LEU A 154 -5.43 -20.81 3.66
N LYS A 155 -5.24 -21.95 2.99
CA LYS A 155 -5.04 -23.25 3.63
C LYS A 155 -3.74 -23.88 3.18
N GLN A 156 -3.09 -24.62 4.08
CA GLN A 156 -1.83 -25.33 3.78
C GLN A 156 -1.96 -26.25 2.56
N VAL A 157 -3.15 -26.85 2.36
CA VAL A 157 -3.42 -27.79 1.26
C VAL A 157 -3.28 -27.17 -0.13
N ASP A 158 -3.34 -25.84 -0.23
CA ASP A 158 -3.21 -25.11 -1.50
C ASP A 158 -1.73 -24.93 -1.93
N PHE A 159 -0.76 -25.39 -1.11
CA PHE A 159 0.67 -25.18 -1.30
C PHE A 159 1.45 -26.50 -1.29
N LYS A 160 2.60 -26.54 -1.96
CA LYS A 160 3.43 -27.76 -2.02
C LYS A 160 4.25 -27.95 -0.76
N THR A 161 4.67 -26.85 -0.12
CA THR A 161 5.51 -26.87 1.08
C THR A 161 4.95 -25.96 2.16
N ILE A 162 5.33 -26.23 3.42
CA ILE A 162 4.98 -25.37 4.57
C ILE A 162 5.62 -23.99 4.41
N ASP A 163 6.83 -23.92 3.84
CA ASP A 163 7.52 -22.65 3.60
C ASP A 163 6.78 -21.79 2.59
N GLU A 164 6.32 -22.36 1.46
CA GLU A 164 5.50 -21.63 0.48
C GLU A 164 4.21 -21.08 1.12
N TYR A 165 3.52 -21.90 1.91
CA TYR A 165 2.34 -21.48 2.65
C TYR A 165 2.65 -20.31 3.60
N PHE A 166 3.71 -20.43 4.38
CA PHE A 166 4.12 -19.39 5.33
C PHE A 166 4.51 -18.08 4.63
N GLN A 167 5.20 -18.15 3.49
CA GLN A 167 5.55 -16.96 2.71
C GLN A 167 4.31 -16.27 2.15
N GLU A 168 3.31 -17.02 1.69
CA GLU A 168 2.07 -16.42 1.19
C GLU A 168 1.24 -15.78 2.31
N VAL A 169 1.22 -16.37 3.51
CA VAL A 169 0.64 -15.74 4.72
C VAL A 169 1.35 -14.43 5.04
N LYS A 170 2.69 -14.43 5.08
CA LYS A 170 3.49 -13.22 5.33
C LYS A 170 3.21 -12.12 4.32
N LYS A 171 3.18 -12.47 3.03
CA LYS A 171 2.93 -11.54 1.94
C LYS A 171 1.54 -10.88 2.06
N ASN A 172 0.49 -11.67 2.26
CA ASN A 172 -0.87 -11.11 2.39
C ASN A 172 -1.03 -10.29 3.68
N THR A 173 -0.34 -10.68 4.74
CA THR A 173 -0.31 -9.88 5.98
C THR A 173 0.41 -8.56 5.75
N GLU A 174 1.55 -8.53 5.05
CA GLU A 174 2.27 -7.29 4.75
C GLU A 174 1.45 -6.34 3.87
N MET A 175 0.68 -6.86 2.91
CA MET A 175 -0.27 -6.05 2.14
C MET A 175 -1.35 -5.44 3.04
N LEU A 176 -1.86 -6.21 4.00
CA LEU A 176 -2.82 -5.73 5.00
C LEU A 176 -2.20 -4.65 5.92
N ARG A 177 -0.93 -4.83 6.30
CA ARG A 177 -0.16 -3.83 7.06
C ARG A 177 -0.08 -2.51 6.31
N ASN A 178 0.29 -2.58 5.04
CA ASN A 178 0.42 -1.40 4.18
C ASN A 178 -0.91 -0.64 4.02
N CYS A 179 -2.05 -1.33 4.17
CA CYS A 179 -3.35 -0.68 4.17
C CYS A 179 -3.71 -0.01 5.50
N ARG A 180 -3.32 -0.56 6.66
CA ARG A 180 -3.81 -0.14 7.98
C ARG A 180 -2.74 0.42 8.93
N ASN A 181 -1.49 0.47 8.51
CA ASN A 181 -0.34 0.83 9.35
C ASN A 181 -0.32 0.06 10.69
N TYR A 182 -0.55 -1.27 10.63
CA TYR A 182 -0.50 -2.10 11.84
C TYR A 182 0.91 -2.12 12.46
N LYS A 183 0.95 -2.15 13.79
CA LYS A 183 2.18 -2.35 14.57
C LYS A 183 2.71 -3.78 14.39
N SER A 184 4.01 -3.95 14.61
CA SER A 184 4.72 -5.24 14.49
C SER A 184 4.09 -6.35 15.33
N GLU A 185 3.65 -6.06 16.56
CA GLU A 185 3.10 -7.08 17.45
C GLU A 185 1.78 -7.63 16.91
N LYS A 186 0.91 -6.75 16.41
CA LYS A 186 -0.37 -7.15 15.81
C LYS A 186 -0.17 -7.95 14.53
N MET A 187 0.87 -7.61 13.78
CA MET A 187 1.23 -8.31 12.55
C MET A 187 1.70 -9.74 12.83
N GLU A 188 2.52 -9.93 13.86
CA GLU A 188 2.97 -11.25 14.28
C GLU A 188 1.81 -12.11 14.80
N GLU A 189 0.90 -11.53 15.57
CA GLU A 189 -0.34 -12.20 16.01
C GLU A 189 -1.17 -12.67 14.81
N ILE A 190 -1.42 -11.80 13.82
CA ILE A 190 -2.20 -12.17 12.62
C ILE A 190 -1.48 -13.26 11.81
N ILE A 191 -0.16 -13.19 11.66
CA ILE A 191 0.62 -14.22 10.96
C ILE A 191 0.47 -15.56 11.69
N ASN A 192 0.67 -15.58 13.00
CA ASN A 192 0.61 -16.79 13.80
C ASN A 192 -0.80 -17.40 13.77
N ASP A 193 -1.84 -16.59 13.97
CA ASP A 193 -3.24 -17.05 13.95
C ASP A 193 -3.62 -17.60 12.57
N THR A 194 -3.29 -16.85 11.50
CA THR A 194 -3.61 -17.28 10.13
C THR A 194 -2.85 -18.56 9.78
N PHE A 195 -1.57 -18.64 10.14
CA PHE A 195 -0.75 -19.82 9.90
C PHE A 195 -1.33 -21.04 10.64
N MET A 196 -1.55 -20.94 11.95
CA MET A 196 -2.01 -22.07 12.76
C MET A 196 -3.42 -22.55 12.37
N THR A 197 -4.33 -21.64 12.01
CA THR A 197 -5.70 -21.98 11.60
C THR A 197 -5.82 -22.50 10.17
N GLY A 198 -4.81 -22.28 9.33
CA GLY A 198 -4.76 -22.81 7.97
C GLY A 198 -3.94 -24.09 7.83
N LEU A 199 -3.21 -24.53 8.87
CA LEU A 199 -2.51 -25.82 8.88
C LEU A 199 -3.49 -26.99 8.76
N GLY A 200 -3.06 -28.03 8.04
CA GLY A 200 -3.74 -29.32 8.06
C GLY A 200 -3.55 -30.02 9.41
N GLU A 201 -4.56 -30.78 9.84
CA GLU A 201 -4.61 -31.46 11.14
C GLU A 201 -3.35 -32.28 11.45
N LYS A 202 -2.88 -33.07 10.48
CA LYS A 202 -1.64 -33.88 10.63
C LYS A 202 -0.39 -33.04 10.87
N THR A 203 -0.29 -31.87 10.24
CA THR A 203 0.85 -30.96 10.39
C THR A 203 0.80 -30.28 11.75
N LEU A 204 -0.40 -29.84 12.16
CA LEU A 204 -0.64 -29.19 13.43
C LEU A 204 -0.23 -30.10 14.61
N ILE A 205 -0.66 -31.36 14.58
CA ILE A 205 -0.31 -32.37 15.61
C ILE A 205 1.22 -32.51 15.70
N LYS A 206 1.90 -32.71 14.57
CA LYS A 206 3.37 -32.86 14.55
C LYS A 206 4.11 -31.62 15.06
N MET A 207 3.61 -30.43 14.77
CA MET A 207 4.21 -29.18 15.27
C MET A 207 4.02 -29.03 16.78
N GLN A 208 2.86 -29.42 17.31
CA GLN A 208 2.59 -29.41 18.75
C GLN A 208 3.48 -30.43 19.48
N GLU A 209 3.59 -31.65 18.96
CA GLU A 209 4.46 -32.71 19.51
C GLU A 209 5.93 -32.25 19.60
N LYS A 210 6.47 -31.65 18.54
CA LYS A 210 7.83 -31.10 18.55
C LYS A 210 8.00 -29.98 19.58
N LYS A 211 7.00 -29.11 19.74
CA LYS A 211 7.04 -28.04 20.73
C LYS A 211 7.06 -28.62 22.15
N THR A 212 6.27 -29.66 22.42
CA THR A 212 6.22 -30.32 23.74
C THR A 212 7.51 -31.09 24.07
N ASN A 213 8.14 -31.72 23.08
CA ASN A 213 9.40 -32.46 23.30
C ASN A 213 10.56 -31.53 23.65
N ASN A 214 10.65 -30.36 23.02
CA ASN A 214 11.67 -29.36 23.36
C ASN A 214 11.57 -28.82 24.81
N PHE A 215 10.41 -28.92 25.46
CA PHE A 215 10.25 -28.56 26.89
C PHE A 215 10.56 -29.72 27.84
N ARG A 216 10.67 -30.95 27.34
CA ARG A 216 11.02 -32.14 28.15
C ARG A 216 12.53 -32.40 28.18
N ASP A 217 13.27 -31.80 27.25
CA ASP A 217 14.72 -31.92 27.12
C ASP A 217 15.50 -30.76 27.79
N THR A 218 14.82 -29.92 28.58
CA THR A 218 15.39 -28.86 29.44
C THR A 218 15.03 -29.09 30.90
#